data_AF-A0A537MRL4-F1
#
_entry.id   AF-A0A537MRL4-F1
#
_cell.length_a   1.000
_cell.length_b   1.000
_cell.length_c   1.000
_cell.angle_alpha   90.00
_cell.angle_beta   90.00
_cell.angle_gamma   90.00
#
_symmetry.space_group_name_H-M   'P 1'
#
loop_
_entity.id
_entity.type
_entity.pdbx_description
1 polymer ?
#
loop_
_entity_poly.entity_id
_entity_poly.type
_entity_poly.pdbx_seq_one_letter_code
_entity_poly.pdbx_strand_id
1 'polypeptide(L)'
;MVYPRADSDLRLKQAVRRHRTLSREGLLERLFERLFRGLVYTQIWEDPEVDLEALELRPDSHVVAIASGGCNVLSYLTGDPARITAVDLSGAHVALNRLKLVAASRLPSWETYYRFFGAADDEVNVAAYDRLIAPHLDTQSRLYWEGRSPQQLGRRRISIFARNVYRHGVLGSFIGVTHAICRAYGVDLKELLSARTLEEQRQFFDTALAPLFDKRAVRWATANRLSLYGLGIPPAQYEALAGSRDMRHVLRARLERLA
;
A
#
# COMPACT_ATOMS: atom_id res chain seq x y z
N MET A 1 17.03 17.82 -4.63
CA MET A 1 17.88 17.23 -3.58
C MET A 1 17.89 15.73 -3.79
N VAL A 2 19.03 15.18 -4.21
CA VAL A 2 19.19 13.74 -4.50
C VAL A 2 19.58 13.07 -3.18
N TYR A 3 18.75 12.17 -2.65
CA TYR A 3 19.13 11.34 -1.51
C TYR A 3 19.71 10.02 -2.05
N PRO A 4 21.00 9.71 -1.80
CA PRO A 4 21.59 8.43 -2.17
C PRO A 4 20.81 7.26 -1.54
N ARG A 5 20.64 6.15 -2.26
CA ARG A 5 20.01 4.91 -1.73
C ARG A 5 20.63 4.43 -0.40
N ALA A 6 21.92 4.69 -0.18
CA ALA A 6 22.60 4.36 1.07
C ALA A 6 22.03 5.13 2.28
N ASP A 7 21.68 6.41 2.09
CA ASP A 7 21.13 7.26 3.15
C ASP A 7 19.68 6.91 3.47
N SER A 8 18.87 6.54 2.47
CA SER A 8 17.51 6.03 2.71
C SER A 8 17.53 4.71 3.49
N ASP A 9 18.46 3.82 3.14
CA ASP A 9 18.64 2.55 3.84
C ASP A 9 19.10 2.75 5.29
N LEU A 10 19.99 3.72 5.55
CA LEU A 10 20.44 4.08 6.89
C LEU A 10 19.32 4.69 7.73
N ARG A 11 18.55 5.62 7.17
CA ARG A 11 17.40 6.25 7.85
C ARG A 11 16.29 5.25 8.14
N LEU A 12 15.99 4.35 7.20
CA LEU A 12 15.04 3.25 7.43
C LEU A 12 15.53 2.33 8.56
N LYS A 13 16.82 1.97 8.58
CA LYS A 13 17.41 1.20 9.68
C LYS A 13 17.26 1.90 11.03
N GLN A 14 17.54 3.21 11.10
CA GLN A 14 17.41 4.00 12.34
C GLN A 14 15.96 4.14 12.80
N ALA A 15 15.02 4.33 11.86
CA ALA A 15 13.60 4.48 12.18
C ALA A 15 12.95 3.17 12.66
N VAL A 16 13.41 2.03 12.12
CA VAL A 16 12.80 0.71 12.37
C VAL A 16 13.48 -0.05 13.51
N ARG A 17 14.80 0.03 13.66
CA ARG A 17 15.52 -0.84 14.60
C ARG A 17 15.59 -0.23 16.00
N ARG A 18 14.83 -0.80 16.93
CA ARG A 18 14.88 -0.44 18.35
C ARG A 18 15.54 -1.53 19.21
N HIS A 19 15.78 -2.72 18.67
CA HIS A 19 16.30 -3.86 19.43
C HIS A 19 17.63 -4.43 18.89
N ARG A 20 18.36 -5.19 19.72
CA ARG A 20 19.65 -5.82 19.36
C ARG A 20 19.46 -6.78 18.18
N THR A 21 20.42 -6.80 17.26
CA THR A 21 20.37 -7.49 15.95
C THR A 21 20.20 -9.01 15.99
N LEU A 22 20.42 -9.65 17.14
CA LEU A 22 20.33 -11.10 17.35
C LEU A 22 19.12 -11.53 18.20
N SER A 23 18.23 -10.61 18.59
CA SER A 23 16.98 -10.98 19.27
C SER A 23 15.90 -11.37 18.26
N ARG A 24 14.87 -12.07 18.73
CA ARG A 24 13.70 -12.44 17.91
C ARG A 24 13.08 -11.18 17.30
N GLU A 25 12.96 -10.11 18.07
CA GLU A 25 12.47 -8.79 17.66
C GLU A 25 13.36 -8.15 16.59
N GLY A 26 14.69 -8.22 16.73
CA GLY A 26 15.63 -7.70 15.73
C GLY A 26 15.57 -8.43 14.37
N LEU A 27 15.25 -9.72 14.36
CA LEU A 27 14.96 -10.47 13.12
C LEU A 27 13.65 -10.02 12.47
N LEU A 28 12.62 -9.72 13.27
CA LEU A 28 11.34 -9.19 12.76
C LEU A 28 11.50 -7.79 12.18
N GLU A 29 12.27 -6.92 12.85
CA GLU A 29 12.61 -5.58 12.37
C GLU A 29 13.34 -5.63 11.02
N ARG A 30 14.21 -6.63 10.80
CA ARG A 30 14.88 -6.83 9.50
C ARG A 30 13.93 -7.31 8.41
N LEU A 31 12.99 -8.20 8.75
CA LEU A 31 11.95 -8.62 7.81
C LEU A 31 11.07 -7.43 7.42
N PHE A 32 10.69 -6.62 8.41
CA PHE A 32 9.94 -5.38 8.23
C PHE A 32 10.72 -4.38 7.35
N GLU A 33 11.98 -4.11 7.66
CA GLU A 33 12.87 -3.28 6.83
C GLU A 33 12.90 -3.78 5.38
N ARG A 34 12.99 -5.10 5.17
CA ARG A 34 12.98 -5.69 3.83
C ARG A 34 11.64 -5.54 3.10
N LEU A 35 10.52 -5.58 3.82
CA LEU A 35 9.19 -5.33 3.24
C LEU A 35 9.05 -3.85 2.84
N PHE A 36 9.53 -2.93 3.67
CA PHE A 36 9.48 -1.48 3.42
C PHE A 36 10.48 -0.99 2.37
N ARG A 37 11.46 -1.80 1.96
CA ARG A 37 12.31 -1.52 0.78
C ARG A 37 11.55 -1.62 -0.54
N GLY A 38 10.40 -2.29 -0.56
CA GLY A 38 9.51 -2.41 -1.72
C GLY A 38 8.29 -1.50 -1.61
N LEU A 39 7.34 -1.69 -2.53
CA LEU A 39 6.01 -1.08 -2.42
C LEU A 39 5.24 -1.79 -1.30
N VAL A 40 4.82 -1.06 -0.28
CA VAL A 40 3.89 -1.58 0.72
C VAL A 40 2.49 -1.49 0.14
N TYR A 41 2.13 -0.30 -0.35
CA TYR A 41 0.85 0.01 -0.98
C TYR A 41 1.10 0.52 -2.41
N THR A 42 0.25 0.11 -3.35
CA THR A 42 0.24 0.63 -4.73
C THR A 42 -0.84 1.69 -4.92
N GLN A 43 -1.83 1.70 -4.03
CA GLN A 43 -2.91 2.65 -3.92
C GLN A 43 -3.25 2.83 -2.44
N ILE A 44 -3.67 4.03 -2.06
CA ILE A 44 -4.23 4.36 -0.75
C ILE A 44 -5.70 4.74 -0.91
N TRP A 45 -6.46 4.58 0.17
CA TRP A 45 -7.93 4.50 0.20
C TRP A 45 -8.54 5.50 1.20
N GLU A 46 -7.98 6.71 1.29
CA GLU A 46 -8.64 7.83 1.97
C GLU A 46 -9.61 8.54 1.03
N ASP A 47 -10.61 9.21 1.60
CA ASP A 47 -11.55 10.05 0.85
C ASP A 47 -10.91 11.43 0.62
N PRO A 48 -10.50 11.74 -0.62
CA PRO A 48 -9.82 13.00 -0.90
C PRO A 48 -10.74 14.21 -0.81
N GLU A 49 -12.07 14.05 -0.94
CA GLU A 49 -13.02 15.16 -0.87
C GLU A 49 -13.14 15.63 0.59
N VAL A 50 -13.31 14.68 1.51
CA VAL A 50 -13.33 14.96 2.96
C VAL A 50 -12.01 15.56 3.42
N ASP A 51 -10.87 15.05 2.94
CA ASP A 51 -9.57 15.61 3.27
C ASP A 51 -9.43 17.06 2.78
N LEU A 52 -9.83 17.35 1.53
CA LEU A 52 -9.74 18.69 0.95
C LEU A 52 -10.67 19.68 1.65
N GLU A 53 -11.88 19.26 2.01
CA GLU A 53 -12.82 20.05 2.82
C GLU A 53 -12.20 20.39 4.18
N ALA A 54 -11.66 19.41 4.89
CA ALA A 54 -11.08 19.61 6.21
C ALA A 54 -9.78 20.43 6.20
N LEU A 55 -8.97 20.29 5.15
CA LEU A 55 -7.68 20.98 5.04
C LEU A 55 -7.81 22.44 4.61
N GLU A 56 -8.91 22.83 3.96
CA GLU A 56 -9.17 24.18 3.45
C GLU A 56 -7.95 24.79 2.74
N LEU A 57 -7.35 24.03 1.81
CA LEU A 57 -6.08 24.41 1.17
C LEU A 57 -6.18 25.77 0.48
N ARG A 58 -5.16 26.60 0.69
CA ARG A 58 -5.03 27.94 0.12
C ARG A 58 -3.80 28.04 -0.79
N PRO A 59 -3.76 28.99 -1.73
CA PRO A 59 -2.60 29.19 -2.62
C PRO A 59 -1.27 29.43 -1.91
N ASP A 60 -1.25 29.82 -0.63
CA ASP A 60 -0.06 30.01 0.19
C ASP A 60 0.28 28.80 1.10
N SER A 61 -0.54 27.74 1.06
CA SER A 61 -0.37 26.55 1.88
C SER A 61 0.87 25.74 1.47
N HIS A 62 1.65 25.32 2.48
CA HIS A 62 2.70 24.31 2.32
C HIS A 62 2.31 23.03 3.04
N VAL A 63 1.88 22.04 2.25
CA VAL A 63 1.49 20.72 2.76
C VAL A 63 2.72 19.83 2.93
N VAL A 64 2.84 19.16 4.08
CA VAL A 64 3.80 18.08 4.29
C VAL A 64 3.03 16.80 4.53
N ALA A 65 3.22 15.81 3.67
CA ALA A 65 2.43 14.58 3.67
C ALA A 65 3.30 13.35 3.52
N ILE A 66 2.82 12.21 4.02
CA ILE A 66 3.46 10.91 3.79
C ILE A 66 3.19 10.51 2.34
N ALA A 67 4.23 10.17 1.58
CA ALA A 67 4.08 9.92 0.14
C ALA A 67 3.23 8.67 -0.14
N SER A 68 3.48 7.55 0.56
CA SER A 68 2.70 6.31 0.48
C SER A 68 2.40 5.89 -0.98
N GLY A 69 1.17 5.45 -1.28
CA GLY A 69 0.71 5.19 -2.65
C GLY A 69 0.59 6.45 -3.54
N GLY A 70 0.69 7.65 -2.96
CA GLY A 70 0.70 8.94 -3.66
C GLY A 70 -0.67 9.48 -4.06
N CYS A 71 -1.77 8.78 -3.78
CA CYS A 71 -3.10 9.23 -4.19
C CYS A 71 -3.45 10.57 -3.54
N ASN A 72 -3.36 10.67 -2.21
CA ASN A 72 -3.71 11.89 -1.46
C ASN A 72 -2.83 13.08 -1.86
N VAL A 73 -1.51 12.87 -1.98
CA VAL A 73 -0.58 13.91 -2.44
C VAL A 73 -1.00 14.46 -3.80
N LEU A 74 -1.41 13.60 -4.74
CA LEU A 74 -1.88 14.04 -6.05
C LEU A 74 -3.27 14.69 -5.97
N SER A 75 -4.17 14.19 -5.12
CA SER A 75 -5.48 14.81 -4.89
C SER A 75 -5.33 16.21 -4.31
N TYR A 76 -4.42 16.43 -3.36
CA TYR A 76 -4.19 17.74 -2.75
C TYR A 76 -3.65 18.79 -3.73
N LEU A 77 -3.05 18.37 -4.86
CA LEU A 77 -2.67 19.31 -5.92
C LEU A 77 -3.88 20.02 -6.55
N THR A 78 -5.08 19.45 -6.49
CA THR A 78 -6.28 20.08 -7.05
C THR A 78 -6.75 21.27 -6.22
N GLY A 79 -6.33 21.35 -4.95
CA GLY A 79 -6.54 22.52 -4.08
C GLY A 79 -5.57 23.69 -4.33
N ASP A 80 -4.72 23.59 -5.36
CA ASP A 80 -3.73 24.61 -5.75
C ASP A 80 -2.85 25.16 -4.60
N PRO A 81 -2.27 24.33 -3.72
CA PRO A 81 -1.39 24.83 -2.66
C PRO A 81 -0.07 25.33 -3.25
N ALA A 82 0.56 26.32 -2.62
CA ALA A 82 1.90 26.82 -3.00
C ALA A 82 2.92 25.68 -3.15
N ARG A 83 2.86 24.68 -2.26
CA ARG A 83 3.82 23.59 -2.25
C ARG A 83 3.30 22.35 -1.53
N ILE A 84 3.64 21.17 -2.07
CA ILE A 84 3.54 19.90 -1.34
C ILE A 84 4.93 19.28 -1.20
N THR A 85 5.27 18.86 0.02
CA THR A 85 6.46 18.06 0.32
C THR A 85 6.03 16.67 0.77
N ALA A 86 6.07 15.73 -0.16
CA ALA A 86 5.82 14.32 0.11
C ALA A 86 7.09 13.63 0.63
N VAL A 87 6.99 12.96 1.78
CA VAL A 87 8.10 12.26 2.44
C VAL A 87 7.75 10.80 2.68
N ASP A 88 8.70 9.89 2.46
CA ASP A 88 8.51 8.47 2.75
C ASP A 88 9.85 7.80 3.08
N LEU A 89 9.81 6.76 3.90
CA LEU A 89 10.97 5.94 4.22
C LEU A 89 11.28 4.96 3.08
N SER A 90 10.27 4.56 2.30
CA SER A 90 10.38 3.68 1.15
C SER A 90 10.73 4.49 -0.11
N GLY A 91 11.94 4.26 -0.64
CA GLY A 91 12.32 4.78 -1.96
C GLY A 91 11.41 4.27 -3.09
N ALA A 92 10.72 3.13 -2.91
CA ALA A 92 9.76 2.61 -3.87
C ALA A 92 8.48 3.45 -3.92
N HIS A 93 7.97 3.91 -2.77
CA HIS A 93 6.82 4.83 -2.73
C HIS A 93 7.19 6.19 -3.33
N VAL A 94 8.39 6.70 -3.05
CA VAL A 94 8.88 7.94 -3.70
C VAL A 94 8.94 7.77 -5.23
N ALA A 95 9.47 6.65 -5.72
CA ALA A 95 9.51 6.35 -7.15
C ALA A 95 8.12 6.21 -7.78
N LEU A 96 7.13 5.70 -7.03
CA LEU A 96 5.72 5.64 -7.46
C LEU A 96 5.07 7.01 -7.54
N ASN A 97 5.30 7.87 -6.55
CA ASN A 97 4.80 9.24 -6.55
C ASN A 97 5.38 10.03 -7.74
N ARG A 98 6.70 9.91 -7.99
CA ARG A 98 7.36 10.52 -9.15
C ARG A 98 6.81 10.00 -10.47
N LEU A 99 6.55 8.70 -10.56
CA LEU A 99 5.91 8.09 -11.73
C LEU A 99 4.53 8.69 -12.01
N LYS A 100 3.66 8.75 -10.99
CA LYS A 100 2.31 9.33 -11.11
C LYS A 100 2.37 10.81 -11.52
N LEU A 101 3.21 11.61 -10.87
CA LEU A 101 3.35 13.03 -11.16
C LEU A 101 3.82 13.29 -12.60
N VAL A 102 4.87 12.60 -13.05
CA VAL A 102 5.36 12.75 -14.44
C VAL A 102 4.32 12.26 -15.43
N ALA A 103 3.66 11.13 -15.15
CA ALA A 103 2.62 10.61 -16.03
C ALA A 103 1.44 11.59 -16.17
N ALA A 104 1.03 12.26 -15.10
CA ALA A 104 -0.05 13.26 -15.16
C ALA A 104 0.28 14.44 -16.08
N SER A 105 1.56 14.77 -16.25
CA SER A 105 2.02 15.84 -17.13
C SER A 105 2.41 15.40 -18.55
N ARG A 106 2.61 14.09 -18.78
CA ARG A 106 3.20 13.57 -20.03
C ARG A 106 2.29 12.64 -20.81
N LEU A 107 1.35 11.97 -20.15
CA LEU A 107 0.37 11.17 -20.84
C LEU A 107 -0.62 12.09 -21.57
N PRO A 108 -1.03 11.74 -22.80
CA PRO A 108 -1.76 12.65 -23.68
C PRO A 108 -3.19 12.92 -23.23
N SER A 109 -3.77 12.07 -22.38
CA SER A 109 -5.16 12.20 -21.96
C SER A 109 -5.42 11.52 -20.62
N TRP A 110 -6.55 11.88 -20.00
CA TRP A 110 -7.03 11.23 -18.79
C TRP A 110 -7.23 9.73 -18.97
N GLU A 111 -7.76 9.27 -20.12
CA GLU A 111 -8.00 7.85 -20.40
C GLU A 111 -6.69 7.06 -20.38
N THR A 112 -5.61 7.63 -20.93
CA THR A 112 -4.30 6.97 -20.91
C THR A 112 -3.70 6.94 -19.50
N TYR A 113 -3.95 7.97 -18.69
CA TYR A 113 -3.56 7.99 -17.28
C TYR A 113 -4.37 6.97 -16.45
N TYR A 114 -5.68 6.91 -16.66
CA TYR A 114 -6.57 5.96 -16.02
C TYR A 114 -6.27 4.52 -16.43
N ARG A 115 -5.97 4.25 -17.70
CA ARG A 115 -5.50 2.92 -18.12
C ARG A 115 -4.21 2.53 -17.40
N PHE A 116 -3.30 3.48 -17.20
CA PHE A 116 -2.02 3.23 -16.54
C PHE A 116 -2.18 2.92 -15.04
N PHE A 117 -2.93 3.73 -14.30
CA PHE A 117 -2.99 3.63 -12.83
C PHE A 117 -4.32 3.12 -12.27
N GLY A 118 -5.43 3.29 -13.01
CA GLY A 118 -6.78 2.87 -12.64
C GLY A 118 -7.09 1.43 -13.09
N ALA A 119 -7.01 1.14 -14.38
CA ALA A 119 -7.14 -0.25 -14.88
C ALA A 119 -5.87 -1.06 -14.55
N ALA A 120 -4.70 -0.50 -14.90
CA ALA A 120 -3.37 -0.97 -14.52
C ALA A 120 -3.06 -2.45 -14.85
N ASP A 121 -3.65 -2.96 -15.93
CA ASP A 121 -3.59 -4.35 -16.36
C ASP A 121 -3.37 -4.52 -17.88
N ASP A 122 -2.74 -3.54 -18.52
CA ASP A 122 -2.52 -3.51 -19.98
C ASP A 122 -1.02 -3.39 -20.34
N GLU A 123 -0.53 -4.22 -21.27
CA GLU A 123 0.86 -4.18 -21.77
C GLU A 123 1.22 -2.84 -22.43
N VAL A 124 0.24 -2.12 -22.99
CA VAL A 124 0.42 -0.77 -23.54
C VAL A 124 0.96 0.19 -22.49
N ASN A 125 0.71 -0.04 -21.20
CA ASN A 125 1.25 0.78 -20.13
C ASN A 125 2.78 0.73 -20.07
N VAL A 126 3.40 -0.42 -20.37
CA VAL A 126 4.87 -0.53 -20.39
C VAL A 126 5.46 0.26 -21.55
N ALA A 127 4.83 0.20 -22.73
CA ALA A 127 5.24 0.98 -23.90
C ALA A 127 5.05 2.50 -23.66
N ALA A 128 3.94 2.89 -23.04
CA ALA A 128 3.68 4.28 -22.66
C ALA A 128 4.71 4.79 -21.64
N TYR A 129 5.09 3.95 -20.66
CA TYR A 129 6.18 4.28 -19.75
C TYR A 129 7.48 4.56 -20.52
N ASP A 130 7.91 3.63 -21.37
CA ASP A 130 9.21 3.73 -22.05
C ASP A 130 9.30 4.96 -22.97
N ARG A 131 8.19 5.30 -23.66
CA ARG A 131 8.15 6.39 -24.63
C ARG A 131 7.87 7.75 -24.01
N LEU A 132 6.94 7.83 -23.06
CA LEU A 132 6.34 9.10 -22.62
C LEU A 132 6.73 9.49 -21.20
N ILE A 133 7.15 8.53 -20.36
CA ILE A 133 7.37 8.81 -18.92
C ILE A 133 8.85 8.68 -18.56
N ALA A 134 9.50 7.58 -18.93
CA ALA A 134 10.89 7.28 -18.58
C ALA A 134 11.91 8.38 -18.95
N PRO A 135 11.78 9.08 -20.11
CA PRO A 135 12.69 10.17 -20.45
C PRO A 135 12.63 11.36 -19.50
N HIS A 136 11.53 11.53 -18.76
CA HIS A 136 11.27 12.66 -17.88
C HIS A 136 11.36 12.30 -16.39
N LEU A 137 11.60 11.03 -16.07
CA LEU A 137 11.80 10.59 -14.69
C LEU A 137 13.20 10.93 -14.20
N ASP A 138 13.31 11.25 -12.91
CA ASP A 138 14.60 11.35 -12.25
C ASP A 138 15.34 10.00 -12.27
N THR A 139 16.66 10.05 -12.20
CA THR A 139 17.53 8.87 -12.31
C THR A 139 17.19 7.79 -11.27
N GLN A 140 16.85 8.15 -10.03
CA GLN A 140 16.60 7.18 -8.97
C GLN A 140 15.27 6.45 -9.22
N SER A 141 14.22 7.19 -9.56
CA SER A 141 12.92 6.62 -9.89
C SER A 141 12.99 5.73 -11.13
N ARG A 142 13.70 6.18 -12.17
CA ARG A 142 13.92 5.39 -13.39
C ARG A 142 14.66 4.08 -13.10
N LEU A 143 15.76 4.14 -12.35
CA LEU A 143 16.53 2.95 -11.95
C LEU A 143 15.70 1.96 -11.12
N TYR A 144 14.75 2.45 -10.31
CA TYR A 144 13.83 1.58 -9.59
C TYR A 144 12.91 0.81 -10.55
N TRP A 145 12.22 1.53 -11.44
CA TRP A 145 11.23 0.97 -12.37
C TRP A 145 11.84 0.10 -13.46
N GLU A 146 13.03 0.45 -13.94
CA GLU A 146 13.81 -0.33 -14.90
C GLU A 146 14.54 -1.52 -14.27
N GLY A 147 14.79 -1.47 -12.97
CA GLY A 147 15.42 -2.57 -12.26
C GLY A 147 14.58 -3.85 -12.36
N ARG A 148 15.27 -4.97 -12.52
CA ARG A 148 14.65 -6.30 -12.59
C ARG A 148 14.45 -6.86 -11.19
N SER A 149 13.37 -7.63 -11.02
CA SER A 149 12.98 -8.19 -9.72
C SER A 149 12.83 -9.71 -9.81
N PRO A 150 13.48 -10.49 -8.93
CA PRO A 150 13.25 -11.93 -8.83
C PRO A 150 11.78 -12.29 -8.57
N GLN A 151 11.08 -11.47 -7.78
CA GLN A 151 9.65 -11.61 -7.51
C GLN A 151 8.79 -11.44 -8.77
N GLN A 152 9.36 -10.84 -9.82
CA GLN A 152 8.73 -10.67 -11.13
C GLN A 152 9.38 -11.55 -12.21
N LEU A 153 10.00 -12.68 -11.82
CA LEU A 153 10.69 -13.60 -12.71
C LEU A 153 11.74 -12.90 -13.60
N GLY A 154 12.47 -11.94 -13.01
CA GLY A 154 13.48 -11.17 -13.72
C GLY A 154 12.94 -10.09 -14.66
N ARG A 155 11.62 -9.84 -14.70
CA ARG A 155 11.04 -8.71 -15.44
C ARG A 155 11.37 -7.37 -14.77
N ARG A 156 11.32 -6.29 -15.56
CA ARG A 156 11.41 -4.90 -15.04
C ARG A 156 10.25 -4.64 -14.09
N ARG A 157 10.49 -3.89 -13.01
CA ARG A 157 9.43 -3.58 -12.02
C ARG A 157 8.24 -2.86 -12.64
N ILE A 158 8.44 -2.06 -13.70
CA ILE A 158 7.33 -1.37 -14.38
C ILE A 158 6.28 -2.33 -14.98
N SER A 159 6.65 -3.57 -15.27
CA SER A 159 5.74 -4.58 -15.83
C SER A 159 4.59 -5.00 -14.91
N ILE A 160 4.54 -4.50 -13.68
CA ILE A 160 3.37 -4.68 -12.79
C ILE A 160 2.13 -3.93 -13.29
N PHE A 161 2.32 -2.81 -14.01
CA PHE A 161 1.21 -2.03 -14.60
C PHE A 161 0.58 -2.68 -15.84
N ALA A 162 1.14 -3.79 -16.30
CA ALA A 162 0.55 -4.65 -17.32
C ALA A 162 -0.15 -5.88 -16.74
N ARG A 163 -0.12 -6.04 -15.40
CA ARG A 163 -0.49 -7.30 -14.73
C ARG A 163 -1.29 -7.07 -13.46
N ASN A 164 -2.10 -6.02 -13.46
CA ASN A 164 -2.92 -5.61 -12.34
C ASN A 164 -2.04 -5.23 -11.13
N VAL A 165 -1.64 -3.96 -11.10
CA VAL A 165 -0.76 -3.40 -10.05
C VAL A 165 -1.28 -3.64 -8.63
N TYR A 166 -2.59 -3.79 -8.44
CA TYR A 166 -3.24 -4.00 -7.14
C TYR A 166 -2.91 -5.37 -6.51
N ARG A 167 -2.44 -6.33 -7.32
CA ARG A 167 -1.95 -7.63 -6.83
C ARG A 167 -0.49 -7.60 -6.36
N HIS A 168 0.17 -6.46 -6.50
CA HIS A 168 1.57 -6.27 -6.15
C HIS A 168 1.75 -5.44 -4.89
N GLY A 169 2.97 -5.49 -4.35
CA GLY A 169 3.29 -4.89 -3.05
C GLY A 169 2.87 -5.78 -1.88
N VAL A 170 3.12 -5.29 -0.67
CA VAL A 170 2.87 -6.06 0.56
C VAL A 170 1.36 -6.25 0.75
N LEU A 171 0.56 -5.17 0.63
CA LEU A 171 -0.88 -5.24 0.79
C LEU A 171 -1.55 -6.12 -0.27
N GLY A 172 -1.19 -5.98 -1.55
CA GLY A 172 -1.75 -6.79 -2.63
C GLY A 172 -1.48 -8.29 -2.43
N SER A 173 -0.28 -8.64 -1.97
CA SER A 173 0.08 -10.02 -1.62
C SER A 173 -0.74 -10.53 -0.43
N PHE A 174 -0.92 -9.68 0.59
CA PHE A 174 -1.72 -10.01 1.77
C PHE A 174 -3.19 -10.26 1.43
N ILE A 175 -3.80 -9.39 0.62
CA ILE A 175 -5.19 -9.56 0.14
C ILE A 175 -5.30 -10.87 -0.64
N GLY A 176 -4.38 -11.13 -1.57
CA GLY A 176 -4.37 -12.38 -2.35
C GLY A 176 -4.30 -13.64 -1.49
N VAL A 177 -3.43 -13.67 -0.47
CA VAL A 177 -3.33 -14.78 0.49
C VAL A 177 -4.61 -14.91 1.31
N THR A 178 -5.20 -13.80 1.74
CA THR A 178 -6.46 -13.79 2.51
C THR A 178 -7.60 -14.41 1.69
N HIS A 179 -7.76 -14.03 0.41
CA HIS A 179 -8.72 -14.67 -0.49
C HIS A 179 -8.48 -16.16 -0.67
N ALA A 180 -7.22 -16.62 -0.71
CA ALA A 180 -6.91 -18.04 -0.81
C ALA A 180 -7.31 -18.81 0.47
N ILE A 181 -7.02 -18.25 1.65
CA ILE A 181 -7.37 -18.85 2.93
C ILE A 181 -8.90 -18.89 3.13
N CYS A 182 -9.60 -17.80 2.86
CA CYS A 182 -11.06 -17.76 2.96
C CYS A 182 -11.71 -18.80 2.04
N ARG A 183 -11.26 -18.92 0.79
CA ARG A 183 -11.75 -19.94 -0.14
C ARG A 183 -11.47 -21.37 0.35
N ALA A 184 -10.32 -21.62 0.97
CA ALA A 184 -10.01 -22.92 1.58
C ALA A 184 -10.95 -23.26 2.74
N TYR A 185 -11.53 -22.24 3.40
CA TYR A 185 -12.59 -22.40 4.41
C TYR A 185 -14.01 -22.33 3.84
N GLY A 186 -14.18 -22.30 2.51
CA GLY A 186 -15.48 -22.26 1.85
C GLY A 186 -16.14 -20.87 1.82
N VAL A 187 -15.38 -19.80 2.05
CA VAL A 187 -15.89 -18.41 2.05
C VAL A 187 -15.36 -17.66 0.82
N ASP A 188 -16.26 -17.16 -0.02
CA ASP A 188 -15.89 -16.22 -1.10
C ASP A 188 -16.13 -14.77 -0.67
N LEU A 189 -15.04 -14.04 -0.44
CA LEU A 189 -15.10 -12.63 -0.06
C LEU A 189 -15.74 -11.71 -1.13
N LYS A 190 -15.90 -12.19 -2.37
CA LYS A 190 -16.60 -11.43 -3.42
C LYS A 190 -18.10 -11.29 -3.16
N GLU A 191 -18.69 -12.19 -2.38
CA GLU A 191 -20.09 -12.11 -2.00
C GLU A 191 -20.37 -10.83 -1.20
N LEU A 192 -19.44 -10.42 -0.33
CA LEU A 192 -19.53 -9.13 0.38
C LEU A 192 -19.62 -7.94 -0.59
N LEU A 193 -18.87 -7.98 -1.70
CA LEU A 193 -18.91 -6.93 -2.73
C LEU A 193 -20.19 -6.93 -3.56
N SER A 194 -21.01 -7.98 -3.43
CA SER A 194 -22.28 -8.12 -4.14
C SER A 194 -23.48 -7.74 -3.26
N ALA A 195 -23.25 -7.51 -1.97
CA ALA A 195 -24.26 -7.04 -1.02
C ALA A 195 -24.73 -5.63 -1.39
N ARG A 196 -26.05 -5.44 -1.40
CA ARG A 196 -26.74 -4.22 -1.79
C ARG A 196 -27.27 -3.43 -0.60
N THR A 197 -27.35 -4.04 0.57
CA THR A 197 -27.80 -3.39 1.81
C THR A 197 -26.85 -3.67 2.96
N LEU A 198 -26.93 -2.86 4.01
CA LEU A 198 -26.16 -3.07 5.24
C LEU A 198 -26.60 -4.36 5.94
N GLU A 199 -27.88 -4.73 5.85
CA GLU A 199 -28.38 -5.99 6.41
C GLU A 199 -27.74 -7.21 5.71
N GLU A 200 -27.56 -7.16 4.39
CA GLU A 200 -26.87 -8.21 3.63
C GLU A 200 -25.39 -8.29 4.00
N GLN A 201 -24.71 -7.15 4.13
CA GLN A 201 -23.31 -7.10 4.60
C GLN A 201 -23.16 -7.68 6.01
N ARG A 202 -24.08 -7.31 6.90
CA ARG A 202 -24.14 -7.80 8.28
C ARG A 202 -24.37 -9.30 8.34
N GLN A 203 -25.34 -9.80 7.58
CA GLN A 203 -25.63 -11.22 7.49
C GLN A 203 -24.41 -11.99 6.96
N PHE A 204 -23.73 -11.50 5.92
CA PHE A 204 -22.51 -12.12 5.41
C PHE A 204 -21.41 -12.14 6.47
N PHE A 205 -21.23 -11.04 7.21
CA PHE A 205 -20.27 -10.99 8.30
C PHE A 205 -20.57 -12.06 9.37
N ASP A 206 -21.80 -12.11 9.88
CA ASP A 206 -22.16 -13.00 10.98
C ASP A 206 -22.09 -14.48 10.59
N THR A 207 -22.44 -14.81 9.34
CA THR A 207 -22.53 -16.20 8.85
C THR A 207 -21.26 -16.73 8.20
N ALA A 208 -20.50 -15.88 7.49
CA ALA A 208 -19.33 -16.29 6.71
C ALA A 208 -18.01 -15.83 7.35
N LEU A 209 -17.89 -14.56 7.76
CA LEU A 209 -16.61 -13.98 8.21
C LEU A 209 -16.33 -14.22 9.69
N ALA A 210 -17.30 -13.95 10.57
CA ALA A 210 -17.15 -14.09 12.01
C ALA A 210 -16.72 -15.50 12.44
N PRO A 211 -17.27 -16.59 11.86
CA PRO A 211 -16.84 -17.96 12.20
C PRO A 211 -15.40 -18.28 11.78
N LEU A 212 -14.80 -17.55 10.83
CA LEU A 212 -13.40 -17.74 10.45
C LEU A 212 -12.46 -17.42 11.61
N PHE A 213 -12.79 -16.45 12.47
CA PHE A 213 -11.97 -16.09 13.62
C PHE A 213 -11.85 -17.21 14.65
N ASP A 214 -12.74 -18.20 14.65
CA ASP A 214 -12.66 -19.35 15.55
C ASP A 214 -11.83 -20.51 14.98
N LYS A 215 -11.47 -20.47 13.69
CA LYS A 215 -10.64 -21.49 13.04
C LYS A 215 -9.20 -21.42 13.55
N ARG A 216 -8.58 -22.58 13.78
CA ARG A 216 -7.22 -22.70 14.36
C ARG A 216 -6.17 -21.90 13.61
N ALA A 217 -6.20 -21.89 12.28
CA ALA A 217 -5.23 -21.14 11.48
C ALA A 217 -5.37 -19.62 11.63
N VAL A 218 -6.61 -19.12 11.64
CA VAL A 218 -6.90 -17.68 11.81
C VAL A 218 -6.57 -17.23 13.23
N ARG A 219 -6.89 -18.04 14.25
CA ARG A 219 -6.47 -17.80 15.64
C ARG A 219 -4.96 -17.72 15.77
N TRP A 220 -4.24 -18.67 15.19
CA TRP A 220 -2.77 -18.65 15.21
C TRP A 220 -2.20 -17.43 14.49
N ALA A 221 -2.75 -17.08 13.32
CA ALA A 221 -2.30 -15.94 12.54
C ALA A 221 -2.52 -14.62 13.30
N THR A 222 -3.74 -14.40 13.83
CA THR A 222 -4.10 -13.16 14.55
C THR A 222 -3.38 -13.01 15.90
N ALA A 223 -3.05 -14.13 16.56
CA ALA A 223 -2.21 -14.13 17.76
C ALA A 223 -0.72 -13.84 17.46
N ASN A 224 -0.28 -14.03 16.22
CA ASN A 224 1.11 -13.80 15.83
C ASN A 224 1.31 -12.37 15.33
N ARG A 225 2.08 -11.56 16.07
CA ARG A 225 2.46 -10.17 15.70
C ARG A 225 2.96 -10.04 14.26
N LEU A 226 3.56 -11.11 13.72
CA LEU A 226 4.07 -11.16 12.34
C LEU A 226 3.00 -11.01 11.25
N SER A 227 1.78 -11.48 11.49
CA SER A 227 0.73 -11.47 10.46
C SER A 227 0.26 -10.06 10.11
N LEU A 228 0.30 -9.15 11.09
CA LEU A 228 -0.13 -7.76 10.93
C LEU A 228 0.94 -6.85 10.32
N TYR A 229 2.20 -7.31 10.23
CA TYR A 229 3.20 -6.60 9.42
C TYR A 229 2.85 -6.58 7.94
N GLY A 230 2.14 -7.60 7.44
CA GLY A 230 1.60 -7.64 6.08
C GLY A 230 0.54 -6.58 5.79
N LEU A 231 -0.05 -6.00 6.83
CA LEU A 231 -0.97 -4.85 6.74
C LEU A 231 -0.22 -3.50 6.82
N GLY A 232 1.10 -3.54 6.97
CA GLY A 232 1.95 -2.36 7.19
C GLY A 232 1.82 -1.75 8.58
N ILE A 233 1.24 -2.48 9.56
CA ILE A 233 1.14 -2.05 10.96
C ILE A 233 2.48 -2.31 11.65
N PRO A 234 3.25 -1.29 12.08
CA PRO A 234 4.50 -1.48 12.79
C PRO A 234 4.29 -2.12 14.17
N PRO A 235 5.32 -2.78 14.76
CA PRO A 235 5.20 -3.45 16.05
C PRO A 235 4.72 -2.53 17.19
N ALA A 236 5.14 -1.26 17.17
CA ALA A 236 4.71 -0.28 18.16
C ALA A 236 3.21 0.04 18.09
N GLN A 237 2.60 -0.04 16.89
CA GLN A 237 1.17 0.15 16.73
C GLN A 237 0.37 -1.09 17.12
N TYR A 238 0.97 -2.30 17.09
CA TYR A 238 0.30 -3.52 17.53
C TYR A 238 -0.19 -3.41 18.98
N GLU A 239 0.69 -2.99 19.89
CA GLU A 239 0.36 -2.85 21.31
C GLU A 239 -0.70 -1.76 21.53
N ALA A 240 -0.60 -0.63 20.81
CA ALA A 240 -1.62 0.42 20.84
C ALA A 240 -2.98 -0.06 20.30
N LEU A 241 -2.98 -0.94 19.29
CA LEU A 241 -4.18 -1.48 18.67
C LEU A 241 -4.86 -2.54 19.55
N ALA A 242 -4.07 -3.45 20.12
CA ALA A 242 -4.55 -4.51 21.01
C ALA A 242 -5.02 -3.95 22.36
N GLY A 243 -4.27 -2.99 22.92
CA GLY A 243 -4.40 -2.61 24.33
C GLY A 243 -4.25 -3.84 25.22
N SER A 244 -5.24 -4.09 26.09
CA SER A 244 -5.30 -5.29 26.94
C SER A 244 -6.07 -6.46 26.32
N ARG A 245 -6.58 -6.32 25.09
CA ARG A 245 -7.46 -7.31 24.45
C ARG A 245 -6.67 -8.22 23.52
N ASP A 246 -7.12 -9.46 23.40
CA ASP A 246 -6.62 -10.38 22.38
C ASP A 246 -6.94 -9.82 20.98
N MET A 247 -5.88 -9.74 20.15
CA MET A 247 -5.92 -9.12 18.82
C MET A 247 -6.99 -9.70 17.91
N ARG A 248 -7.33 -10.99 18.05
CA ARG A 248 -8.40 -11.63 17.31
C ARG A 248 -9.73 -10.91 17.51
N HIS A 249 -10.07 -10.58 18.74
CA HIS A 249 -11.34 -9.90 19.06
C HIS A 249 -11.33 -8.46 18.59
N VAL A 250 -10.16 -7.80 18.66
CA VAL A 250 -10.00 -6.43 18.13
C VAL A 250 -10.22 -6.41 16.63
N LEU A 251 -9.62 -7.35 15.89
CA LEU A 251 -9.77 -7.45 14.44
C LEU A 251 -11.20 -7.83 14.05
N ARG A 252 -11.82 -8.79 14.76
CA ARG A 252 -13.23 -9.16 14.54
C ARG A 252 -14.16 -7.97 14.74
N ALA A 253 -14.03 -7.25 15.86
CA ALA A 253 -14.88 -6.09 16.16
C ALA A 253 -14.65 -4.91 15.20
N ARG A 254 -13.43 -4.75 14.66
CA ARG A 254 -13.16 -3.74 13.62
C ARG A 254 -13.79 -4.13 12.30
N LEU A 255 -13.68 -5.39 11.89
CA LEU A 255 -14.31 -5.89 10.68
C LEU A 255 -15.83 -5.80 10.76
N GLU A 256 -16.40 -6.06 11.93
CA GLU A 256 -17.83 -5.94 12.23
C GLU A 256 -18.38 -4.52 12.03
N ARG A 257 -17.57 -3.47 12.27
CA ARG A 257 -17.97 -2.08 12.04
C ARG A 257 -18.01 -1.68 10.57
N LEU A 258 -17.38 -2.49 9.71
CA LEU A 258 -17.33 -2.28 8.27
C LEU A 258 -18.40 -3.10 7.54
N ALA A 259 -19.26 -3.80 8.28
CA ALA A 259 -20.31 -4.68 7.76
C ALA A 259 -21.69 -4.23 8.25
#